data_AF-A0A2E9CRQ5-F1
#
_entry.id   AF-A0A2E9CRQ5-F1
#
_cell.length_a   1.000
_cell.length_b   1.000
_cell.length_c   1.000
_cell.angle_alpha   90.00
_cell.angle_beta   90.00
_cell.angle_gamma   90.00
#
_symmetry.space_group_name_H-M   'P 1'
#
loop_
_entity.id
_entity.type
_entity.pdbx_description
1 polymer ?
#
loop_
_entity_poly.entity_id
_entity_poly.type
_entity_poly.pdbx_seq_one_letter_code
_entity_poly.pdbx_strand_id
1 'polypeptide(L)' 'AHGLIDLGIGMPALGTVKLSDLAAIVGPRQQPVMRDRYFQPVRRLSEYLRLAEENGSITD' A
#
# COMPACT_ATOMS: atom_id res chain seq x y z
N ALA A 1 3.96 -1.16 -11.11
CA ALA A 1 3.65 0.11 -10.42
C ALA A 1 4.69 0.35 -9.33
N HIS A 2 4.90 1.59 -8.90
CA HIS A 2 5.79 1.96 -7.79
C HIS A 2 4.97 2.56 -6.65
N GLY A 3 5.26 2.19 -5.41
CA GLY A 3 4.47 2.61 -4.25
C GLY A 3 5.04 2.11 -2.92
N LEU A 4 4.37 2.48 -1.82
CA LEU A 4 4.63 1.94 -0.50
C LEU A 4 3.91 0.59 -0.37
N ILE A 5 4.65 -0.48 -0.10
CA ILE A 5 4.16 -1.87 -0.15
C ILE A 5 4.60 -2.62 1.10
N ASP A 6 3.66 -3.31 1.75
CA ASP A 6 3.93 -4.32 2.77
C ASP A 6 3.70 -5.73 2.19
N LEU A 7 4.59 -6.67 2.48
CA LEU A 7 4.44 -8.09 2.13
C LEU A 7 3.63 -8.88 3.18
N GLY A 8 3.07 -8.18 4.17
CA GLY A 8 2.30 -8.75 5.27
C GLY A 8 3.11 -8.95 6.55
N ILE A 9 4.23 -8.23 6.71
CA ILE A 9 5.13 -8.33 7.87
C ILE A 9 5.06 -7.10 8.79
N GLY A 10 4.26 -6.09 8.46
CA GLY A 10 4.11 -4.86 9.25
C GLY A 10 5.13 -3.77 8.91
N MET A 11 6.05 -4.03 7.98
CA MET A 11 7.18 -3.18 7.63
C MET A 11 7.10 -2.76 6.14
N PRO A 12 6.15 -1.89 5.74
CA PRO A 12 6.06 -1.44 4.35
C PRO A 12 7.28 -0.62 3.91
N ALA A 13 7.68 -0.78 2.64
CA ALA A 13 8.78 -0.04 2.04
C ALA A 13 8.43 0.48 0.63
N LEU A 14 9.13 1.51 0.16
CA LEU A 14 9.01 1.96 -1.22
C LEU A 14 9.59 0.90 -2.17
N GLY A 15 8.78 0.45 -3.12
CA GLY A 15 9.16 -0.63 -4.01
C GLY A 15 8.32 -0.69 -5.28
N THR A 16 8.57 -1.72 -6.09
CA THR A 16 7.81 -1.99 -7.30
C THR A 16 6.95 -3.23 -7.14
N VAL A 17 5.71 -3.18 -7.65
CA VAL A 17 4.77 -4.31 -7.64
C VAL A 17 4.20 -4.53 -9.04
N LYS A 18 3.98 -5.80 -9.41
CA LYS A 18 3.20 -6.15 -10.59
C LYS A 18 1.71 -6.06 -10.24
N LEU A 19 0.94 -5.32 -11.04
CA LEU A 19 -0.50 -5.19 -10.78
C LEU A 19 -1.26 -6.50 -10.95
N SER A 20 -0.74 -7.43 -11.77
CA SER A 20 -1.26 -8.80 -11.89
C SER A 20 -1.22 -9.55 -10.56
N ASP A 21 -0.17 -9.35 -9.77
CA ASP A 21 0.01 -10.06 -8.50
C ASP A 21 -1.01 -9.55 -7.48
N LEU A 22 -1.29 -8.24 -7.48
CA LEU A 22 -2.37 -7.65 -6.66
C LEU A 22 -3.76 -8.16 -7.07
N ALA A 23 -4.01 -8.32 -8.37
CA ALA A 23 -5.30 -8.79 -8.87
C ALA A 23 -5.61 -10.25 -8.49
N ALA A 24 -4.58 -11.05 -8.19
CA ALA A 24 -4.74 -12.43 -7.72
C ALA A 24 -5.07 -12.52 -6.22
N ILE A 25 -4.93 -11.42 -5.46
CA ILE A 25 -5.22 -11.40 -4.02
C ILE A 25 -6.73 -11.28 -3.79
N VAL A 26 -7.28 -12.27 -3.08
CA VAL A 26 -8.69 -12.31 -2.65
C VAL A 26 -8.76 -12.42 -1.14
N GLY A 27 -9.39 -11.45 -0.49
CA GLY A 27 -9.50 -11.40 0.97
C GLY A 27 -10.54 -12.37 1.55
N PRO A 28 -10.62 -12.49 2.90
CA PRO A 28 -11.46 -13.47 3.59
C PRO A 28 -12.97 -13.44 3.26
N ARG A 29 -13.45 -12.32 2.72
CA ARG A 29 -14.85 -12.12 2.31
C ARG A 29 -15.08 -12.27 0.80
N GLN A 30 -14.19 -12.98 0.09
CA GLN A 30 -14.21 -13.10 -1.38
C GLN A 30 -14.13 -11.73 -2.09
N GLN A 31 -13.48 -10.76 -1.45
CA GLN A 31 -13.30 -9.41 -2.01
C GLN A 31 -11.88 -9.29 -2.55
N PRO A 32 -11.71 -9.01 -3.86
CA PRO A 32 -10.39 -8.74 -4.41
C PRO A 32 -9.87 -7.38 -3.95
N VAL A 33 -8.56 -7.16 -4.12
CA VAL A 33 -7.97 -5.82 -3.99
C VAL A 33 -8.64 -4.86 -4.98
N MET A 34 -9.05 -3.68 -4.50
CA MET A 34 -9.70 -2.65 -5.32
C MET A 34 -8.81 -1.43 -5.50
N ARG A 35 -8.84 -0.83 -6.69
CA ARG A 35 -8.25 0.49 -6.91
C ARG A 35 -9.24 1.56 -6.50
N ASP A 36 -8.82 2.46 -5.61
CA ASP A 36 -9.56 3.71 -5.40
C ASP A 36 -9.43 4.59 -6.65
N ARG A 37 -10.56 4.82 -7.34
CA ARG A 37 -10.61 5.64 -8.56
C ARG A 37 -10.72 7.13 -8.28
N TYR A 38 -11.05 7.52 -7.05
CA TYR A 38 -11.27 8.90 -6.64
C TYR A 38 -10.12 9.45 -5.77
N PHE A 39 -9.16 8.59 -5.40
CA PHE A 39 -7.94 9.02 -4.72
C PHE A 39 -7.18 10.06 -5.56
N GLN A 40 -6.97 11.24 -4.97
CA GLN A 40 -6.13 12.30 -5.52
C GLN A 40 -4.92 12.49 -4.59
N PRO A 41 -3.69 12.24 -5.06
CA PRO A 41 -2.52 12.42 -4.22
C PRO A 41 -2.32 13.92 -3.93
N VAL A 42 -2.28 14.27 -2.65
CA VAL A 42 -2.01 15.65 -2.19
C VAL A 42 -0.58 15.82 -1.67
N ARG A 43 0.21 14.73 -1.66
CA ARG A 43 1.58 14.65 -1.17
C ARG A 43 2.40 13.67 -2.02
N ARG A 44 3.72 13.72 -1.92
CA ARG A 44 4.59 12.69 -2.52
C ARG A 44 4.47 11.38 -1.76
N LEU A 45 4.75 10.25 -2.42
CA LEU A 45 4.75 8.92 -1.79
C LEU A 45 5.65 8.85 -0.55
N SER A 46 6.83 9.47 -0.60
CA SER A 46 7.76 9.52 0.55
C SER A 46 7.19 10.27 1.75
N GLU A 47 6.31 11.24 1.54
CA GLU A 47 5.66 11.97 2.63
C GLU A 47 4.53 11.17 3.27
N TYR A 48 3.79 10.40 2.48
CA TYR A 48 2.81 9.44 3.03
C TYR A 48 3.50 8.38 3.90
N LEU A 49 4.66 7.87 3.46
CA LEU A 49 5.47 6.95 4.24
C LEU A 49 5.89 7.57 5.58
N ARG A 50 6.56 8.73 5.55
CA ARG A 50 7.01 9.43 6.76
C ARG A 50 5.85 9.67 7.75
N LEU A 51 4.69 10.11 7.25
CA LEU A 51 3.52 10.36 8.11
C LEU A 51 2.93 9.08 8.73
N ALA A 52 3.00 7.95 8.01
CA ALA A 52 2.54 6.65 8.50
C ALA A 52 3.51 6.05 9.55
N GLU A 53 4.81 6.36 9.45
CA GLU A 53 5.79 6.05 10.50
C GLU A 53 5.54 6.92 11.74
N GLU A 54 5.44 8.25 11.55
CA GLU A 54 5.26 9.21 12.65
C GLU A 54 3.98 8.99 13.46
N ASN A 55 2.92 8.50 12.83
CA ASN A 55 1.65 8.23 13.52
C ASN A 55 1.53 6.78 14.04
N GLY A 56 2.56 5.95 13.88
CA GLY A 56 2.58 4.56 14.34
C GLY A 56 1.68 3.60 13.55
N SER A 57 1.23 3.98 12.34
CA SER A 57 0.52 3.06 11.44
C SER A 57 1.44 2.00 10.85
N ILE A 58 2.75 2.24 10.88
CA ILE A 58 3.81 1.30 10.55
C ILE A 58 4.47 0.91 11.87
N THR A 59 4.41 -0.38 12.19
CA THR A 59 5.03 -0.93 13.40
C THR A 59 6.38 -1.51 12.98
N ASP A 60 7.46 -0.91 13.47
CA ASP A 60 8.82 -1.46 13.32
C ASP A 60 8.94 -2.85 13.98
#